data_AF-A0A450TGP5-F1
#
_entry.id   AF-A0A450TGP5-F1
#
_cell.length_a   1.000
_cell.length_b   1.000
_cell.length_c   1.000
_cell.angle_alpha   90.00
_cell.angle_beta   90.00
_cell.angle_gamma   90.00
#
_symmetry.space_group_name_H-M   'P 1'
#
loop_
_entity.id
_entity.type
_entity.pdbx_description
1 polymer ?
#
loop_
_entity_poly.entity_id
_entity_poly.type
_entity_poly.pdbx_seq_one_letter_code
_entity_poly.pdbx_strand_id
1 'polypeptide(L)'
;MLFSSTGVNNVALQYSVSDNWEDKISRTLRRLGEKFPDVQIVIYMTNQIIGAKGDEIRTKVLSKGFALDIRDRNVIVHSPPPPIKPKPREEGEEHPDLDGAFL
;
A
#
# COMPACT_ATOMS: atom_id res chain seq x y z
N MET A 1 10.80 4.31 -18.89
CA MET A 1 9.77 4.92 -19.75
C MET A 1 9.63 4.00 -20.96
N LEU A 2 8.46 3.37 -21.17
CA LEU A 2 8.25 2.41 -22.26
C LEU A 2 7.38 3.07 -23.34
N PHE A 3 7.84 2.97 -24.58
CA PHE A 3 7.22 3.59 -25.76
C PHE A 3 6.66 2.49 -26.65
N SER A 4 5.39 2.60 -27.04
CA SER A 4 4.77 1.76 -28.07
C SER A 4 4.57 2.63 -29.30
N SER A 5 5.09 2.21 -30.45
CA SER A 5 4.92 2.90 -31.74
C SER A 5 3.50 2.81 -32.29
N THR A 6 2.68 1.92 -31.74
CA THR A 6 1.26 1.73 -32.08
C THR A 6 0.29 2.32 -31.06
N GLY A 7 0.80 2.81 -29.92
CA GLY A 7 0.02 3.51 -28.89
C GLY A 7 -0.83 2.62 -27.97
N VAL A 8 -0.93 1.31 -28.21
CA VAL A 8 -1.74 0.41 -27.40
C VAL A 8 -0.84 -0.43 -26.49
N ASN A 9 -0.67 0.01 -25.25
CA ASN A 9 -0.16 -0.86 -24.18
C ASN A 9 -1.40 -1.44 -23.46
N ASN A 10 -1.64 -2.74 -23.59
CA ASN A 10 -2.72 -3.39 -22.85
C ASN A 10 -2.23 -3.66 -21.43
N VAL A 11 -2.72 -2.84 -20.51
CA VAL A 11 -2.37 -2.88 -19.09
C VAL A 11 -3.46 -3.60 -18.32
N ALA A 12 -3.07 -4.60 -17.52
CA ALA A 12 -3.91 -5.22 -16.52
C ALA A 12 -3.55 -4.70 -15.13
N LEU A 13 -4.56 -4.45 -14.29
CA LEU A 13 -4.39 -4.05 -12.90
C LEU A 13 -4.92 -5.14 -11.97
N GLN A 14 -4.15 -5.45 -10.93
CA GLN A 14 -4.56 -6.36 -9.87
C GLN A 14 -4.27 -5.75 -8.51
N TYR A 15 -5.27 -5.77 -7.62
CA TYR A 15 -5.09 -5.47 -6.20
C TYR A 15 -5.13 -6.75 -5.36
N SER A 16 -4.32 -6.81 -4.30
CA SER A 16 -4.29 -7.93 -3.37
C SER A 16 -3.85 -7.48 -1.97
N VAL A 17 -4.43 -8.10 -0.94
CA VAL A 17 -3.98 -7.94 0.45
C VAL A 17 -3.25 -9.16 1.01
N SER A 18 -3.09 -10.19 0.18
CA SER A 18 -2.50 -11.48 0.56
C SER A 18 -1.01 -11.33 0.87
N ASP A 19 -0.57 -11.99 1.93
CA ASP A 19 0.83 -12.21 2.30
C ASP A 19 1.57 -13.10 1.29
N ASN A 20 0.90 -14.12 0.75
CA ASN A 20 1.40 -14.96 -0.34
C ASN A 20 1.25 -14.28 -1.72
N TRP A 21 1.93 -13.15 -1.90
CA TRP A 21 1.85 -12.32 -3.10
C TRP A 21 2.48 -12.98 -4.34
N GLU A 22 3.53 -13.78 -4.17
CA GLU A 22 4.25 -14.42 -5.30
C GLU A 22 3.35 -15.40 -6.05
N ASP A 23 2.63 -16.25 -5.32
CA ASP A 23 1.66 -17.19 -5.88
C ASP A 23 0.49 -16.46 -6.54
N LYS A 24 0.02 -15.36 -5.94
CA LYS A 24 -1.05 -14.52 -6.51
C LYS A 24 -0.64 -13.95 -7.86
N ILE A 25 0.55 -13.39 -7.96
CA ILE A 25 1.08 -12.84 -9.21
C ILE A 25 1.21 -13.95 -10.25
N SER A 26 1.83 -15.08 -9.89
CA SER A 26 2.05 -16.22 -10.78
C SER A 26 0.75 -16.78 -11.35
N ARG A 27 -0.27 -16.98 -10.50
CA ARG A 27 -1.60 -17.44 -10.94
C ARG A 27 -2.27 -16.42 -11.87
N THR A 28 -2.10 -15.14 -11.59
CA THR A 28 -2.71 -14.07 -12.39
C THR A 28 -2.10 -14.02 -13.77
N LEU A 29 -0.77 -14.10 -13.88
CA LEU A 29 -0.06 -14.11 -15.16
C LEU A 29 -0.42 -15.32 -16.01
N ARG A 30 -0.55 -16.52 -15.41
CA ARG A 30 -1.05 -17.70 -16.13
C ARG A 30 -2.42 -17.43 -16.75
N ARG A 31 -3.36 -16.91 -15.96
CA ARG A 31 -4.71 -16.57 -16.44
C ARG A 31 -4.70 -15.49 -17.51
N LEU A 32 -3.83 -14.49 -17.39
CA LEU A 32 -3.69 -13.43 -18.39
C LEU A 32 -3.14 -13.98 -19.71
N GLY A 33 -2.10 -14.82 -19.68
CA GLY A 33 -1.58 -15.46 -20.89
C GLY A 33 -2.62 -16.35 -21.59
N GLU A 34 -3.51 -16.99 -20.84
CA GLU A 34 -4.58 -17.85 -21.40
C GLU A 34 -5.77 -17.05 -21.96
N LYS A 35 -6.18 -15.97 -21.28
CA LYS A 35 -7.45 -15.29 -21.58
C LYS A 35 -7.31 -13.92 -22.24
N PHE A 36 -6.15 -13.30 -22.09
CA PHE A 36 -5.86 -11.93 -22.51
C PHE A 36 -4.43 -11.86 -23.07
N PRO A 37 -4.13 -12.59 -24.16
CA PRO A 37 -2.77 -12.72 -24.68
C PRO A 37 -2.14 -11.39 -25.11
N ASP A 38 -2.96 -10.37 -25.38
CA ASP A 38 -2.47 -9.05 -25.77
C ASP A 38 -2.00 -8.20 -24.59
N VAL A 39 -2.23 -8.62 -23.35
CA VAL A 39 -1.77 -7.91 -22.15
C VAL A 39 -0.26 -8.03 -22.02
N GLN A 40 0.42 -6.89 -21.93
CA GLN A 40 1.87 -6.83 -21.83
C GLN A 40 2.35 -6.28 -20.50
N ILE A 41 1.52 -5.47 -19.83
CA ILE A 41 1.91 -4.80 -18.59
C ILE A 41 0.93 -5.20 -17.49
N VAL A 42 1.46 -5.61 -16.35
CA VAL A 42 0.69 -5.94 -15.16
C VAL A 42 1.12 -5.02 -14.02
N ILE A 43 0.17 -4.26 -13.50
CA ILE A 43 0.35 -3.45 -12.29
C ILE A 43 -0.23 -4.25 -11.12
N TYR A 44 0.64 -4.67 -10.20
CA TYR A 44 0.25 -5.37 -8.98
C TYR A 44 0.31 -4.44 -7.78
N MET A 45 -0.86 -4.08 -7.27
CA MET A 45 -1.03 -3.21 -6.11
C MET A 45 -1.24 -4.06 -4.85
N THR A 46 -0.51 -3.76 -3.78
CA THR A 46 -0.62 -4.51 -2.53
C THR A 46 -0.45 -3.64 -1.28
N ASN A 47 -1.08 -4.06 -0.18
CA ASN A 47 -0.85 -3.49 1.14
C ASN A 47 0.34 -4.12 1.88
N GLN A 48 0.96 -5.15 1.30
CA GLN A 48 2.18 -5.76 1.83
C GLN A 48 3.39 -4.90 1.49
N ILE A 49 4.50 -5.08 2.20
CA ILE A 49 5.80 -4.49 1.85
C ILE A 49 6.61 -5.58 1.17
N ILE A 50 6.86 -5.42 -0.14
CA ILE A 50 7.61 -6.38 -0.94
C ILE A 50 9.06 -5.91 -1.07
N GLY A 51 9.27 -4.64 -1.40
CA GLY A 51 10.59 -4.05 -1.60
C GLY A 51 11.43 -4.84 -2.61
N ALA A 52 12.73 -5.00 -2.32
CA ALA A 52 13.68 -5.72 -3.18
C ALA A 52 13.34 -7.21 -3.40
N LYS A 53 12.49 -7.82 -2.55
CA LYS A 53 12.01 -9.20 -2.80
C LYS A 53 11.22 -9.32 -4.11
N GLY A 54 10.72 -8.19 -4.63
CA GLY A 54 10.02 -8.13 -5.90
C GLY A 54 10.91 -8.28 -7.13
N ASP A 55 12.22 -8.11 -7.01
CA ASP A 55 13.12 -8.10 -8.18
C ASP A 55 13.25 -9.47 -8.84
N GLU A 56 13.27 -10.53 -8.02
CA GLU A 56 13.31 -11.90 -8.52
C GLU A 56 12.06 -12.21 -9.36
N ILE A 57 10.86 -11.90 -8.85
CA ILE A 57 9.63 -12.13 -9.60
C ILE A 57 9.54 -11.23 -10.84
N ARG A 58 9.97 -9.96 -10.77
CA ARG A 58 10.00 -9.08 -11.96
C ARG A 58 10.84 -9.71 -13.08
N THR A 59 11.98 -10.29 -12.75
CA THR A 59 12.86 -10.97 -13.70
C THR A 59 12.20 -12.23 -14.27
N LYS A 60 11.60 -13.08 -13.42
CA LYS A 60 10.85 -14.27 -13.82
C LYS A 60 9.65 -13.96 -14.72
N VAL A 61 9.05 -12.79 -14.56
CA VAL A 61 7.86 -12.37 -15.30
C VAL A 61 8.25 -11.73 -16.63
N LEU A 62 9.35 -10.97 -16.66
CA LEU A 62 9.91 -10.41 -17.87
C LEU A 62 10.32 -11.49 -18.87
N SER A 63 10.91 -12.59 -18.41
CA SER A 63 11.26 -13.73 -19.28
C SER A 63 10.04 -14.44 -19.89
N LYS A 64 8.83 -14.17 -19.36
CA LYS A 64 7.56 -14.68 -19.89
C LYS A 64 6.83 -13.69 -20.80
N GLY A 65 7.44 -12.56 -21.12
CA GLY A 65 6.88 -11.55 -22.02
C GLY A 65 5.97 -10.51 -21.35
N PHE A 66 5.89 -10.50 -20.01
CA PHE A 66 5.12 -9.50 -19.27
C PHE A 66 6.05 -8.52 -18.55
N ALA A 67 5.70 -7.25 -18.52
CA ALA A 67 6.27 -6.28 -17.59
C ALA A 67 5.45 -6.26 -16.29
N LEU A 68 6.11 -6.36 -15.14
CA LEU A 68 5.46 -6.32 -13.83
C LEU A 68 5.85 -5.05 -13.06
N ASP A 69 4.88 -4.18 -12.80
CA ASP A 69 5.00 -3.01 -11.93
C ASP A 69 4.36 -3.32 -10.57
N ILE A 70 5.20 -3.50 -9.54
CA ILE A 70 4.73 -3.77 -8.18
C ILE A 70 4.63 -2.44 -7.43
N ARG A 71 3.41 -2.10 -6.99
CA ARG A 71 3.10 -0.96 -6.14
C ARG A 71 2.69 -1.45 -4.77
N ASP A 72 3.69 -1.64 -3.94
CA ASP A 72 3.54 -2.05 -2.55
C ASP A 72 3.35 -0.82 -1.65
N ARG A 73 3.28 -1.03 -0.34
CA ARG A 73 2.91 -0.02 0.68
C ARG A 73 3.89 1.15 0.85
N ASN A 74 4.63 1.53 -0.19
CA ASN A 74 5.56 2.67 -0.21
C ASN A 74 4.89 4.05 -0.29
N VAL A 75 3.55 4.12 -0.35
CA VAL A 75 2.78 5.37 -0.13
C VAL A 75 1.97 5.20 1.14
N ILE A 76 2.45 5.78 2.23
CA ILE A 76 1.66 6.01 3.44
C ILE A 76 0.77 7.22 3.15
N VAL A 77 -0.52 6.98 2.88
CA VAL A 77 -1.53 8.02 3.17
C VAL A 77 -1.66 8.04 4.68
N HIS A 78 -1.18 9.11 5.30
CA HIS A 78 -1.30 9.35 6.73
C HIS A 78 -2.78 9.31 7.11
N SER A 79 -3.20 8.27 7.85
CA SER A 79 -4.45 8.35 8.60
C SER A 79 -4.27 9.48 9.62
N PRO A 80 -5.25 10.39 9.79
CA PRO A 80 -5.18 11.37 10.87
C PRO A 80 -4.94 10.62 12.20
N PRO A 81 -4.16 11.21 13.13
CA PRO A 81 -3.91 10.59 14.42
C PRO A 81 -5.25 10.26 15.10
N PRO A 82 -5.33 9.15 15.85
CA PRO A 82 -6.53 8.83 16.60
C PRO A 82 -6.89 10.01 17.50
N PRO A 83 -8.19 10.30 17.73
CA PRO A 83 -8.59 11.39 18.59
C PRO A 83 -7.93 11.20 19.96
N ILE A 84 -7.23 12.23 20.42
CA ILE A 84 -6.61 12.26 21.75
C ILE A 84 -7.74 12.10 22.75
N LYS A 85 -7.77 10.99 23.50
CA LYS A 85 -8.71 10.84 24.60
C LYS A 85 -8.43 11.97 25.60
N PRO A 86 -9.46 12.70 26.06
CA PRO A 86 -9.23 13.76 27.05
C PRO A 86 -8.51 13.16 28.26
N LYS A 87 -7.40 13.79 28.66
CA LYS A 87 -6.69 13.42 29.88
C LYS A 87 -7.69 13.56 31.04
N PRO A 88 -7.80 12.57 31.96
CA PRO A 88 -8.62 12.73 33.15
C PRO A 88 -8.22 14.03 33.85
N ARG A 89 -9.23 14.81 34.26
CA ARG A 89 -9.01 16.02 35.05
C ARG A 89 -8.37 15.55 36.36
N GLU A 90 -7.16 16.01 36.64
CA GLU A 90 -6.55 15.81 37.96
C GLU A 90 -7.38 16.66 38.93
N GLU A 91 -8.27 16.01 39.69
CA GLU A 91 -8.98 16.64 40.80
C GLU A 91 -8.01 16.81 41.95
N GLY A 92 -7.66 18.06 42.27
CA GLY A 92 -6.85 18.37 43.45
C GLY A 92 -5.96 19.60 43.32
N GLU A 93 -6.52 20.76 43.00
CA GLU A 93 -5.97 22.02 43.51
C GLU A 93 -6.96 22.54 44.54
N GLU A 94 -6.74 22.17 45.81
CA GLU A 94 -7.34 22.87 46.95
C GLU A 94 -6.84 24.32 46.92
N HIS A 95 -7.77 25.25 46.70
CA HIS A 95 -7.57 26.66 47.02
C HIS A 95 -7.60 26.80 48.55
N PRO A 96 -6.54 27.25 49.23
CA PRO A 96 -6.65 27.61 50.63
C PRO A 96 -7.46 28.91 50.77
N ASP A 97 -8.42 28.88 51.69
CA ASP A 97 -9.35 29.94 52.06
C ASP A 97 -8.64 31.30 52.29
N LEU A 98 -9.16 32.35 51.66
CA LEU A 98 -8.84 33.73 52.01
C LEU A 98 -9.76 34.20 53.15
N ASP A 99 -9.67 33.54 54.30
CA ASP A 99 -10.21 34.06 55.55
C ASP A 99 -9.15 34.92 56.25
N GLY A 100 -9.26 36.24 56.07
CA GLY A 100 -8.56 37.21 56.93
C GLY A 100 -7.87 38.37 56.22
N ALA A 101 -8.63 39.28 55.60
CA ALA A 101 -8.13 40.61 55.26
C ALA A 101 -9.26 41.64 55.08
N PHE A 102 -10.05 41.90 56.12
CA PHE A 102 -10.79 43.16 56.27
C PHE A 102 -10.81 43.56 57.75
N LEU A 103 -9.84 44.39 58.14
CA LEU A 103 -9.92 45.34 59.25
C LEU A 103 -9.59 46.73 58.70
#